data_AF-A0A8B4YI17-F1
#
_entry.id   AF-A0A8B4YI17-F1
#
_cell.length_a   1.000
_cell.length_b   1.000
_cell.length_c   1.000
_cell.angle_alpha   90.00
_cell.angle_beta   90.00
_cell.angle_gamma   90.00
#
_symmetry.space_group_name_H-M   'P 1'
#
loop_
_entity.id
_entity.type
_entity.pdbx_description
1 polymer ?
#
loop_
_entity_poly.entity_id
_entity_poly.type
_entity_poly.pdbx_seq_one_letter_code
_entity_poly.pdbx_strand_id
1 'polypeptide(L)'
;MDLEHKTSWRYLLGWTFILLMVASATYLHDVEVILPEIGALTAGTWIYRKADWTRQPRKLFLAPSGTAVIGFLVNRLPTDYPIKVLIGVLLMLLLLKGLRSNLAPAFATGLLPIIINATHWSFIVAIFFWTLSLMIGVRLQQRQPAIHSAPATANWWQMLGFSCLVLLWVSIVWFVGQPQMAAIPPVIVVFFEATQQPDYSVKLAIKQWAALTAAATIGVGVHLLVASWLLTTVLTMPLVYLLLLGLRLKLPAAYAFPLLALVLPTEMFDKLPLSAALAAAFFLGALLAYQRVLDWVRAAVTEN
;
A
#
# COMPACT_ATOMS: atom_id res chain seq x y z
N MET A 1 -32.43 5.27 5.24
CA MET A 1 -31.74 5.19 6.56
C MET A 1 -30.95 3.89 6.76
N ASP A 2 -31.35 2.73 6.22
CA ASP A 2 -30.65 1.45 6.47
C ASP A 2 -29.30 1.22 5.73
N LEU A 3 -29.02 1.97 4.66
CA LEU A 3 -27.76 1.82 3.91
C LEU A 3 -26.59 2.61 4.54
N GLU A 4 -26.87 3.72 5.24
CA GLU A 4 -25.84 4.52 5.92
C GLU A 4 -25.35 3.85 7.22
N HIS A 5 -26.25 3.27 8.01
CA HIS A 5 -25.88 2.55 9.24
C HIS A 5 -24.98 1.32 8.99
N LYS A 6 -25.24 0.56 7.92
CA LYS A 6 -24.41 -0.60 7.54
C LYS A 6 -22.98 -0.23 7.13
N THR A 7 -22.75 1.02 6.76
CA THR A 7 -21.44 1.49 6.28
C THR A 7 -20.62 2.09 7.44
N SER A 8 -21.25 2.81 8.37
CA SER A 8 -20.58 3.42 9.53
C SER A 8 -19.95 2.39 10.48
N TRP A 9 -20.65 1.29 10.79
CA TRP A 9 -20.11 0.23 11.65
C TRP A 9 -18.81 -0.38 11.12
N ARG A 10 -18.64 -0.46 9.78
CA ARG A 10 -17.42 -1.00 9.17
C ARG A 10 -16.22 -0.09 9.36
N TYR A 11 -16.42 1.22 9.29
CA TYR A 11 -15.38 2.19 9.60
C TYR A 11 -14.96 2.09 11.06
N LEU A 12 -15.92 2.05 11.99
CA LEU A 12 -15.65 1.88 13.41
C LEU A 12 -14.84 0.60 13.66
N LEU A 13 -15.33 -0.54 13.17
CA LEU A 13 -14.66 -1.84 13.35
C LEU A 13 -13.26 -1.87 12.71
N GLY A 14 -13.09 -1.27 11.53
CA GLY A 14 -11.79 -1.14 10.88
C GLY A 14 -10.81 -0.25 11.64
N TRP A 15 -11.26 0.92 12.10
CA TRP A 15 -10.43 1.83 12.88
C TRP A 15 -10.08 1.26 14.24
N THR A 16 -11.01 0.58 14.92
CA THR A 16 -10.70 -0.13 16.16
C THR A 16 -9.58 -1.13 15.95
N PHE A 17 -9.59 -1.89 14.85
CA PHE A 17 -8.53 -2.84 14.55
C PHE A 17 -7.16 -2.16 14.30
N ILE A 18 -7.14 -1.05 13.57
CA ILE A 18 -5.92 -0.25 13.36
C ILE A 18 -5.42 0.36 14.68
N LEU A 19 -6.33 0.87 15.51
CA LEU A 19 -6.01 1.45 16.81
C LEU A 19 -5.48 0.40 17.78
N LEU A 20 -6.02 -0.82 17.76
CA LEU A 20 -5.48 -1.93 18.55
C LEU A 20 -4.04 -2.23 18.17
N MET A 21 -3.69 -2.23 16.88
CA MET A 21 -2.30 -2.39 16.44
C MET A 21 -1.39 -1.30 17.00
N VAL A 22 -1.79 -0.03 16.86
CA VAL A 22 -0.97 1.08 17.38
C VAL A 22 -0.91 1.09 18.91
N ALA A 23 -2.00 0.71 19.58
CA ALA A 23 -2.02 0.57 21.04
C ALA A 23 -1.10 -0.56 21.52
N SER A 24 -1.07 -1.71 20.82
CA SER A 24 -0.13 -2.79 21.11
C SER A 24 1.32 -2.34 20.93
N ALA A 25 1.64 -1.63 19.84
CA ALA A 25 2.96 -1.06 19.63
C ALA A 25 3.35 -0.06 20.74
N THR A 26 2.41 0.79 21.16
CA THR A 26 2.59 1.76 22.24
C THR A 26 2.86 1.07 23.58
N TYR A 27 2.13 -0.01 23.89
CA TYR A 27 2.30 -0.79 25.10
C TYR A 27 3.61 -1.57 25.12
N LEU A 28 4.03 -2.12 23.98
CA LEU A 28 5.28 -2.86 23.83
C LEU A 28 6.50 -1.95 23.68
N HIS A 29 6.31 -0.63 23.55
CA HIS A 29 7.35 0.34 23.22
C HIS A 29 8.15 -0.01 21.97
N ASP A 30 7.47 -0.61 20.97
CA ASP A 30 8.10 -1.11 19.76
C ASP A 30 7.38 -0.58 18.51
N VAL A 31 8.05 0.32 17.79
CA VAL A 31 7.56 0.96 16.57
C VAL A 31 7.45 -0.03 15.40
N GLU A 32 8.25 -1.11 15.39
CA GLU A 32 8.21 -2.12 14.33
C GLU A 32 6.89 -2.93 14.31
N VAL A 33 6.09 -2.83 15.38
CA VAL A 33 4.75 -3.42 15.47
C VAL A 33 3.69 -2.58 14.73
N ILE A 34 3.95 -1.30 14.45
CA ILE A 34 3.06 -0.45 13.65
C ILE A 34 3.29 -0.77 12.18
N LEU A 35 2.26 -1.29 11.53
CA LEU A 35 2.34 -1.79 10.17
C LEU A 35 1.39 -0.99 9.29
N PRO A 36 1.87 0.02 8.54
CA PRO A 36 1.05 0.88 7.68
C PRO A 36 0.14 0.10 6.73
N GLU A 37 0.69 -1.00 6.25
CA GLU A 37 0.05 -1.97 5.39
C GLU A 37 -1.22 -2.60 5.99
N ILE A 38 -1.26 -2.84 7.31
CA ILE A 38 -2.48 -3.30 7.99
C ILE A 38 -3.58 -2.25 7.92
N GLY A 39 -3.24 -0.96 7.94
CA GLY A 39 -4.19 0.12 7.70
C GLY A 39 -4.82 0.04 6.30
N ALA A 40 -4.00 -0.13 5.27
CA ALA A 40 -4.48 -0.30 3.90
C ALA A 40 -5.31 -1.57 3.73
N LEU A 41 -4.83 -2.73 4.21
CA LEU A 41 -5.55 -4.00 4.12
C LEU A 41 -6.89 -3.93 4.85
N THR A 42 -6.93 -3.40 6.07
CA THR A 42 -8.18 -3.24 6.84
C THR A 42 -9.19 -2.38 6.10
N ALA A 43 -8.74 -1.23 5.56
CA ALA A 43 -9.61 -0.37 4.77
C ALA A 43 -10.11 -1.07 3.49
N GLY A 44 -9.25 -1.82 2.80
CA GLY A 44 -9.63 -2.52 1.59
C GLY A 44 -10.56 -3.70 1.84
N THR A 45 -10.34 -4.46 2.91
CA THR A 45 -11.09 -5.70 3.18
C THR A 45 -12.32 -5.50 4.04
N TRP A 46 -12.22 -4.79 5.16
CA TRP A 46 -13.30 -4.67 6.14
C TRP A 46 -14.18 -3.45 5.86
N ILE A 47 -13.59 -2.32 5.47
CA ILE A 47 -14.33 -1.08 5.20
C ILE A 47 -14.95 -1.11 3.79
N TYR A 48 -14.11 -1.20 2.75
CA TYR A 48 -14.54 -1.10 1.35
C TYR A 48 -14.96 -2.43 0.74
N ARG A 49 -14.57 -3.57 1.34
CA ARG A 49 -14.84 -4.92 0.83
C ARG A 49 -14.45 -5.09 -0.64
N LYS A 50 -13.26 -4.65 -1.01
CA LYS A 50 -12.71 -4.87 -2.36
C LYS A 50 -12.77 -6.36 -2.70
N ALA A 51 -13.47 -6.68 -3.79
CA ALA A 51 -13.71 -8.06 -4.19
C ALA A 51 -12.38 -8.81 -4.42
N ASP A 52 -11.43 -8.17 -5.11
CA ASP A 52 -10.14 -8.77 -5.45
C ASP A 52 -9.30 -9.16 -4.22
N TRP A 53 -9.44 -8.41 -3.12
CA TRP A 53 -8.66 -8.64 -1.89
C TRP A 53 -9.38 -9.62 -0.95
N THR A 54 -10.70 -9.56 -0.89
CA THR A 54 -11.49 -10.39 0.02
C THR A 54 -11.71 -11.79 -0.53
N ARG A 55 -11.78 -11.98 -1.85
CA ARG A 55 -12.18 -13.26 -2.47
C ARG A 55 -11.30 -14.45 -2.11
N GLN A 56 -10.02 -14.24 -1.82
CA GLN A 56 -9.10 -15.31 -1.46
C GLN A 56 -8.48 -15.03 -0.08
N PRO A 57 -9.23 -15.23 1.02
CA PRO A 57 -8.79 -14.82 2.35
C PRO A 57 -7.44 -15.42 2.76
N ARG A 58 -7.10 -16.63 2.29
CA ARG A 58 -5.79 -17.25 2.51
C ARG A 58 -4.63 -16.37 2.06
N LYS A 59 -4.80 -15.63 0.96
CA LYS A 59 -3.75 -14.77 0.39
C LYS A 59 -3.54 -13.49 1.18
N LEU A 60 -4.52 -13.05 1.98
CA LEU A 60 -4.35 -11.93 2.92
C LEU A 60 -3.34 -12.24 4.02
N PHE A 61 -3.18 -13.51 4.38
CA PHE A 61 -2.14 -13.95 5.29
C PHE A 61 -0.85 -14.30 4.53
N LEU A 62 -0.94 -15.21 3.55
CA LEU A 62 0.24 -15.80 2.91
C LEU A 62 1.08 -14.78 2.14
N ALA A 63 0.45 -13.87 1.39
CA ALA A 63 1.19 -12.95 0.54
C ALA A 63 1.94 -11.89 1.35
N PRO A 64 1.30 -11.11 2.25
CA PRO A 64 2.00 -10.14 3.10
C PRO A 64 3.00 -10.80 4.04
N SER A 65 2.69 -11.97 4.61
CA SER A 65 3.62 -12.69 5.51
C SER A 65 4.88 -13.15 4.78
N GLY A 66 4.72 -13.74 3.59
CA GLY A 66 5.87 -14.20 2.81
C GLY A 66 6.72 -13.03 2.30
N THR A 67 6.11 -11.93 1.84
CA THR A 67 6.88 -10.75 1.41
C THR A 67 7.55 -10.06 2.58
N ALA A 68 6.94 -10.02 3.78
CA ALA A 68 7.56 -9.51 4.99
C ALA A 68 8.82 -10.29 5.38
N VAL A 69 8.78 -11.63 5.33
CA VAL A 69 9.95 -12.48 5.59
C VAL A 69 11.06 -12.19 4.57
N ILE A 70 10.72 -12.11 3.28
CA ILE A 70 11.69 -11.75 2.22
C ILE A 70 12.32 -10.40 2.53
N GLY A 71 11.49 -9.38 2.78
CA GLY A 71 11.94 -8.03 3.09
C GLY A 71 12.87 -7.95 4.29
N PHE A 72 12.50 -8.62 5.37
CA PHE A 72 13.26 -8.66 6.61
C PHE A 72 14.61 -9.35 6.42
N LEU A 73 14.65 -10.48 5.71
CA LEU A 73 15.90 -11.19 5.42
C LEU A 73 16.80 -10.38 4.48
N VAL A 74 16.24 -9.77 3.44
CA VAL A 74 16.97 -8.88 2.52
C VAL A 74 17.53 -7.66 3.26
N ASN A 75 16.78 -7.11 4.23
CA ASN A 75 17.26 -5.99 5.03
C ASN A 75 18.55 -6.34 5.82
N ARG A 76 18.74 -7.60 6.21
CA ARG A 76 19.93 -8.06 6.93
C ARG A 76 21.18 -8.23 6.06
N LEU A 77 21.06 -8.14 4.74
CA LEU A 77 22.22 -8.26 3.84
C LEU A 77 23.17 -7.06 4.02
N PRO A 78 24.50 -7.28 4.00
CA PRO A 78 25.50 -6.21 4.07
C PRO A 78 25.70 -5.55 2.70
N THR A 79 24.62 -4.99 2.14
CA THR A 79 24.62 -4.36 0.81
C THR A 79 23.94 -3.00 0.86
N ASP A 80 24.14 -2.18 -0.18
CA ASP A 80 23.53 -0.86 -0.26
C ASP A 80 22.00 -0.92 -0.39
N TYR A 81 21.34 0.15 0.06
CA TYR A 81 19.88 0.27 0.05
C TYR A 81 19.23 0.03 -1.32
N PRO A 82 19.71 0.61 -2.44
CA PRO A 82 19.09 0.38 -3.75
C PRO A 82 19.15 -1.10 -4.18
N ILE A 83 20.25 -1.78 -3.85
CA ILE A 83 20.44 -3.21 -4.13
C ILE A 83 19.45 -4.04 -3.30
N LYS A 84 19.25 -3.70 -2.02
CA LYS A 84 18.23 -4.33 -1.18
C LYS A 84 16.84 -4.18 -1.76
N VAL A 85 16.46 -2.98 -2.19
CA VAL A 85 15.15 -2.72 -2.82
C VAL A 85 15.00 -3.56 -4.09
N LEU A 86 16.02 -3.59 -4.95
CA LEU A 86 16.01 -4.37 -6.20
C LEU A 86 15.81 -5.87 -5.93
N ILE A 87 16.64 -6.46 -5.08
CA ILE A 87 16.55 -7.89 -4.72
C ILE A 87 15.20 -8.18 -4.07
N GLY A 88 14.76 -7.31 -3.16
CA GLY A 88 13.48 -7.41 -2.48
C GLY A 88 12.31 -7.47 -3.46
N VAL A 89 12.21 -6.49 -4.38
CA VAL A 89 11.14 -6.44 -5.39
C VAL A 89 11.15 -7.69 -6.27
N LEU A 90 12.33 -8.14 -6.73
CA LEU A 90 12.44 -9.35 -7.56
C LEU A 90 11.95 -10.61 -6.82
N LEU A 91 12.39 -10.83 -5.59
CA LEU A 91 11.97 -11.98 -4.78
C LEU A 91 10.47 -11.91 -4.44
N MET A 92 9.94 -10.72 -4.14
CA MET A 92 8.50 -10.53 -3.90
C MET A 92 7.68 -10.85 -5.16
N LEU A 93 8.13 -10.43 -6.34
CA LEU A 93 7.47 -10.77 -7.61
C LEU A 93 7.45 -12.28 -7.85
N LEU A 94 8.55 -12.99 -7.57
CA LEU A 94 8.62 -14.44 -7.68
C LEU A 94 7.65 -15.14 -6.72
N LEU A 95 7.61 -14.70 -5.47
CA LEU A 95 6.67 -15.22 -4.46
C LEU A 95 5.21 -14.98 -4.89
N LEU A 96 4.87 -13.75 -5.29
CA LEU A 96 3.50 -13.40 -5.70
C LEU A 96 3.07 -14.15 -6.96
N LYS A 97 3.99 -14.36 -7.92
CA LYS A 97 3.78 -15.23 -9.07
C LYS A 97 3.50 -16.68 -8.65
N GLY A 98 4.29 -17.23 -7.73
CA GLY A 98 4.09 -18.58 -7.18
C GLY A 98 2.74 -18.73 -6.46
N LEU A 99 2.36 -17.74 -5.65
CA LEU A 99 1.07 -17.68 -4.96
C LEU A 99 -0.10 -17.33 -5.91
N ARG A 100 0.17 -16.95 -7.16
CA ARG A 100 -0.79 -16.40 -8.12
C ARG A 100 -1.61 -15.27 -7.51
N SER A 101 -0.95 -14.38 -6.77
CA SER A 101 -1.58 -13.33 -5.96
C SER A 101 -1.33 -11.95 -6.58
N ASN A 102 -2.40 -11.19 -6.78
CA ASN A 102 -2.33 -9.78 -7.19
C ASN A 102 -2.60 -8.84 -6.01
N LEU A 103 -2.36 -9.29 -4.78
CA LEU A 103 -2.55 -8.47 -3.59
C LEU A 103 -1.45 -7.40 -3.56
N ALA A 104 -1.70 -6.28 -4.24
CA ALA A 104 -0.80 -5.13 -4.33
C ALA A 104 -0.20 -4.73 -2.97
N PRO A 105 -1.00 -4.70 -1.89
CA PRO A 105 -0.49 -4.38 -0.55
C PRO A 105 0.68 -5.29 -0.06
N ALA A 106 0.79 -6.53 -0.54
CA ALA A 106 1.91 -7.41 -0.20
C ALA A 106 3.30 -6.85 -0.58
N PHE A 107 3.41 -6.02 -1.64
CA PHE A 107 4.67 -5.32 -1.95
C PHE A 107 5.04 -4.34 -0.84
N ALA A 108 4.05 -3.61 -0.33
CA ALA A 108 4.27 -2.65 0.74
C ALA A 108 4.76 -3.34 2.02
N THR A 109 4.21 -4.51 2.34
CA THR A 109 4.65 -5.32 3.48
C THR A 109 6.11 -5.72 3.39
N GLY A 110 6.55 -6.16 2.21
CA GLY A 110 7.92 -6.62 2.02
C GLY A 110 8.94 -5.49 1.91
N LEU A 111 8.55 -4.32 1.41
CA LEU A 111 9.44 -3.17 1.32
C LEU A 111 9.63 -2.46 2.67
N LEU A 112 8.61 -2.50 3.53
CA LEU A 112 8.62 -1.84 4.84
C LEU A 112 9.86 -2.15 5.70
N PRO A 113 10.27 -3.42 5.95
CA PRO A 113 11.42 -3.70 6.79
C PRO A 113 12.75 -3.22 6.19
N ILE A 114 12.83 -3.06 4.86
CA ILE A 114 14.00 -2.45 4.20
C ILE A 114 14.01 -0.93 4.43
N ILE A 115 12.83 -0.31 4.33
CA ILE A 115 12.66 1.15 4.49
C ILE A 115 12.96 1.61 5.92
N ILE A 116 12.36 0.95 6.91
CA ILE A 116 12.53 1.33 8.33
C ILE A 116 13.77 0.69 8.96
N ASN A 117 14.56 -0.05 8.18
CA ASN A 117 15.68 -0.86 8.64
C ASN A 117 15.31 -1.75 9.85
N ALA A 118 14.21 -2.50 9.70
CA ALA A 118 13.69 -3.36 10.77
C ALA A 118 14.69 -4.44 11.14
N THR A 119 14.91 -4.63 12.43
CA THR A 119 15.84 -5.63 12.96
C THR A 119 15.17 -6.58 13.95
N HIS A 120 14.06 -6.21 14.57
CA HIS A 120 13.48 -7.01 15.64
C HIS A 120 12.52 -8.06 15.06
N TRP A 121 12.52 -9.26 15.66
CA TRP A 121 11.62 -10.33 15.23
C TRP A 121 10.14 -10.01 15.55
N SER A 122 9.91 -9.02 16.42
CA SER A 122 8.59 -8.45 16.69
C SER A 122 7.89 -7.98 15.41
N PHE A 123 8.62 -7.45 14.44
CA PHE A 123 8.09 -7.10 13.11
C PHE A 123 7.39 -8.29 12.44
N ILE A 124 8.07 -9.44 12.37
CA ILE A 124 7.54 -10.66 11.74
C ILE A 124 6.35 -11.22 12.52
N VAL A 125 6.48 -11.27 13.85
CA VAL A 125 5.40 -11.75 14.73
C VAL A 125 4.16 -10.87 14.58
N ALA A 126 4.31 -9.55 14.55
CA ALA A 126 3.23 -8.60 14.36
C ALA A 126 2.57 -8.79 12.99
N ILE A 127 3.35 -8.89 11.91
CA ILE A 127 2.80 -9.15 10.56
C ILE A 127 1.97 -10.44 10.57
N PHE A 128 2.50 -11.53 11.10
CA PHE A 128 1.79 -12.81 11.12
C PHE A 128 0.48 -12.69 11.90
N PHE A 129 0.53 -12.08 13.09
CA PHE A 129 -0.64 -11.90 13.96
C PHE A 129 -1.73 -11.04 13.30
N TRP A 130 -1.39 -9.85 12.80
CA TRP A 130 -2.36 -8.91 12.25
C TRP A 130 -2.93 -9.40 10.91
N THR A 131 -2.11 -10.00 10.04
CA THR A 131 -2.60 -10.53 8.76
C THR A 131 -3.42 -11.81 8.94
N LEU A 132 -3.10 -12.65 9.92
CA LEU A 132 -3.91 -13.81 10.31
C LEU A 132 -5.27 -13.34 10.86
N SER A 133 -5.27 -12.36 11.74
CA SER A 133 -6.49 -11.75 12.30
C SER A 133 -7.37 -11.14 11.20
N LEU A 134 -6.77 -10.44 10.23
CA LEU A 134 -7.47 -9.92 9.05
C LEU A 134 -8.12 -11.04 8.22
N MET A 135 -7.37 -12.11 7.93
CA MET A 135 -7.89 -13.26 7.19
C MET A 135 -9.07 -13.89 7.92
N ILE A 136 -8.98 -14.10 9.24
CA ILE A 136 -10.06 -14.65 10.05
C ILE A 136 -11.28 -13.72 9.99
N GLY A 137 -11.09 -12.42 10.19
CA GLY A 137 -12.19 -11.45 10.13
C GLY A 137 -12.88 -11.41 8.76
N VAL A 138 -12.12 -11.51 7.66
CA VAL A 138 -12.71 -11.62 6.31
C VAL A 138 -13.53 -12.90 6.16
N ARG A 139 -13.04 -14.05 6.64
CA ARG A 139 -13.81 -15.31 6.59
C ARG A 139 -15.10 -15.24 7.39
N LEU A 140 -15.08 -14.66 8.59
CA LEU A 140 -16.26 -14.50 9.42
C LEU A 140 -17.32 -13.60 8.77
N GLN A 141 -16.89 -12.60 7.99
CA GLN A 141 -17.78 -11.69 7.26
C GLN A 141 -18.28 -12.27 5.92
N GLN A 142 -17.63 -13.29 5.37
CA GLN A 142 -18.02 -13.96 4.13
C GLN A 142 -19.06 -15.04 4.40
N ARG A 143 -20.32 -14.62 4.58
CA ARG A 143 -21.47 -15.54 4.73
C ARG A 143 -22.17 -15.93 3.42
N GLN A 144 -21.68 -15.49 2.25
CA GLN A 144 -22.23 -15.86 0.94
C GLN A 144 -21.10 -16.22 -0.04
N PRO A 145 -21.25 -17.29 -0.85
CA PRO A 145 -20.26 -17.67 -1.86
C PRO A 145 -20.19 -16.58 -2.94
N ALA A 146 -18.98 -16.09 -3.21
CA ALA A 146 -18.75 -15.08 -4.23
C ALA A 146 -19.08 -15.63 -5.64
N ILE A 147 -19.85 -14.87 -6.42
CA ILE A 147 -20.12 -15.18 -7.84
C ILE A 147 -18.79 -15.24 -8.60
N HIS A 148 -18.61 -16.31 -9.37
CA HIS A 148 -17.35 -16.68 -10.02
C HIS A 148 -17.13 -15.88 -11.31
N SER A 149 -16.46 -14.73 -11.24
CA SER A 149 -15.75 -14.17 -12.40
C SER A 149 -14.31 -14.69 -12.39
N ALA A 150 -13.64 -14.96 -13.51
CA ALA A 150 -12.25 -15.43 -13.48
C ALA A 150 -11.34 -14.44 -12.70
N PRO A 151 -10.33 -14.90 -11.94
CA PRO A 151 -9.37 -13.99 -11.33
C PRO A 151 -8.68 -13.20 -12.45
N ALA A 152 -8.70 -11.87 -12.37
CA ALA A 152 -7.78 -11.07 -13.17
C ALA A 152 -6.37 -11.46 -12.71
N THR A 153 -5.65 -12.23 -13.52
CA THR A 153 -4.25 -12.54 -13.27
C THR A 153 -3.45 -11.43 -13.94
N ALA A 154 -2.48 -10.87 -13.22
CA ALA A 154 -1.64 -9.84 -13.82
C ALA A 154 -0.89 -10.46 -15.00
N ASN A 155 -1.00 -9.85 -16.17
CA ASN A 155 -0.28 -10.34 -17.34
C ASN A 155 1.23 -10.17 -17.11
N TRP A 156 2.04 -11.10 -17.59
CA TRP A 156 3.50 -11.04 -17.49
C TRP A 156 4.06 -9.72 -18.04
N TRP A 157 3.49 -9.20 -19.13
CA TRP A 157 3.87 -7.90 -19.69
C TRP A 157 3.55 -6.72 -18.76
N GLN A 158 2.44 -6.79 -18.01
CA GLN A 158 2.11 -5.77 -17.01
C GLN A 158 3.09 -5.83 -15.84
N MET A 159 3.45 -7.03 -15.37
CA MET A 159 4.47 -7.20 -14.32
C MET A 159 5.84 -6.69 -14.76
N LEU A 160 6.22 -6.92 -16.02
CA LEU A 160 7.46 -6.37 -16.58
C LEU A 160 7.43 -4.85 -16.67
N GLY A 161 6.33 -4.26 -17.18
CA GLY A 161 6.17 -2.80 -17.25
C GLY A 161 6.19 -2.14 -15.88
N PHE A 162 5.50 -2.74 -14.90
CA PHE A 162 5.55 -2.33 -13.50
C PHE A 162 6.99 -2.36 -12.97
N SER A 163 7.70 -3.47 -13.17
CA SER A 163 9.07 -3.63 -12.69
C SER A 163 10.00 -2.60 -13.33
N CYS A 164 9.89 -2.42 -14.65
CA CYS A 164 10.70 -1.44 -15.40
C CYS A 164 10.49 -0.01 -14.89
N LEU A 165 9.25 0.41 -14.66
CA LEU A 165 8.95 1.75 -14.13
C LEU A 165 9.45 1.91 -12.69
N VAL A 166 9.33 0.88 -11.85
CA VAL A 166 9.90 0.90 -10.50
C VAL A 166 11.41 1.03 -10.54
N LEU A 167 12.10 0.28 -11.42
CA LEU A 167 13.55 0.37 -11.60
C LEU A 167 13.98 1.76 -12.09
N LEU A 168 13.24 2.33 -13.03
CA LEU A 168 13.49 3.67 -13.54
C LEU A 168 13.36 4.71 -12.42
N TRP A 169 12.30 4.63 -11.62
CA TRP A 169 12.11 5.51 -10.47
C TRP A 169 13.23 5.37 -9.43
N VAL A 170 13.56 4.13 -9.04
CA VAL A 170 14.67 3.85 -8.11
C VAL A 170 15.98 4.45 -8.62
N SER A 171 16.25 4.33 -9.92
CA SER A 171 17.44 4.92 -10.55
C SER A 171 17.44 6.44 -10.48
N ILE A 172 16.33 7.09 -10.81
CA ILE A 172 16.20 8.56 -10.74
C ILE A 172 16.45 9.05 -9.31
N VAL A 173 15.80 8.43 -8.32
CA VAL A 173 15.92 8.81 -6.92
C VAL A 173 17.33 8.57 -6.37
N TRP A 174 18.01 7.53 -6.86
CA TRP A 174 19.41 7.27 -6.54
C TRP A 174 20.34 8.37 -7.09
N PHE A 175 20.19 8.78 -8.36
CA PHE A 175 20.98 9.86 -8.95
C PHE A 175 20.73 11.22 -8.30
N VAL A 176 19.52 11.45 -7.76
CA VAL A 176 19.17 12.66 -6.99
C VAL A 176 19.73 12.61 -5.56
N GLY A 177 20.34 11.49 -5.13
CA GLY A 177 20.96 11.36 -3.81
C GLY A 177 19.97 11.11 -2.68
N GLN A 178 18.75 10.63 -2.97
CA GLN A 178 17.74 10.30 -1.94
C GLN A 178 17.28 8.84 -2.00
N PRO A 179 18.19 7.84 -2.05
CA PRO A 179 17.84 6.45 -2.33
C PRO A 179 16.76 5.89 -1.40
N GLN A 180 16.71 6.33 -0.13
CA GLN A 180 15.70 5.91 0.85
C GLN A 180 14.25 6.14 0.36
N MET A 181 13.98 7.20 -0.41
CA MET A 181 12.65 7.53 -0.93
C MET A 181 12.26 6.75 -2.20
N ALA A 182 13.11 5.81 -2.65
CA ALA A 182 12.90 5.06 -3.88
C ALA A 182 11.66 4.14 -3.82
N ALA A 183 11.20 3.78 -2.63
CA ALA A 183 10.03 2.95 -2.44
C ALA A 183 9.11 3.57 -1.39
N ILE A 184 8.02 4.22 -1.84
CA ILE A 184 6.95 4.69 -0.95
C ILE A 184 5.81 3.66 -1.03
N PRO A 185 5.65 2.79 -0.01
CA PRO A 185 4.78 1.62 -0.13
C PRO A 185 3.35 1.93 -0.59
N PRO A 186 2.65 2.94 -0.03
CA PRO A 186 1.30 3.28 -0.48
C PRO A 186 1.21 3.69 -1.96
N VAL A 187 2.23 4.36 -2.51
CA VAL A 187 2.24 4.79 -3.91
C VAL A 187 2.39 3.58 -4.83
N ILE A 188 3.30 2.66 -4.50
CA ILE A 188 3.53 1.43 -5.28
C ILE A 188 2.25 0.57 -5.33
N VAL A 189 1.53 0.47 -4.22
CA VAL A 189 0.24 -0.24 -4.15
C VAL A 189 -0.76 0.37 -5.12
N VAL A 190 -0.96 1.69 -5.09
CA VAL A 190 -1.92 2.36 -5.99
C VAL A 190 -1.49 2.26 -7.44
N PHE A 191 -0.20 2.38 -7.73
CA PHE A 191 0.33 2.19 -9.07
C PHE A 191 0.05 0.78 -9.60
N PHE A 192 0.35 -0.26 -8.81
CA PHE A 192 0.06 -1.64 -9.21
C PHE A 192 -1.43 -1.91 -9.40
N GLU A 193 -2.29 -1.33 -8.55
CA GLU A 193 -3.75 -1.39 -8.76
C GLU A 193 -4.20 -0.67 -10.04
N ALA A 194 -3.62 0.49 -10.33
CA ALA A 194 -3.93 1.27 -11.53
C ALA A 194 -3.52 0.52 -12.81
N THR A 195 -2.38 -0.20 -12.80
CA THR A 195 -1.94 -0.99 -13.97
C THR A 195 -2.89 -2.14 -14.34
N GLN A 196 -3.74 -2.57 -13.41
CA GLN A 196 -4.73 -3.62 -13.62
C GLN A 196 -6.08 -3.08 -14.10
N GLN A 197 -6.27 -1.76 -14.18
CA GLN A 197 -7.48 -1.15 -14.68
C GLN A 197 -7.39 -0.97 -16.20
N PRO A 198 -8.31 -1.57 -16.99
CA PRO A 198 -8.28 -1.44 -18.45
C PRO A 198 -8.45 0.01 -18.91
N ASP A 199 -9.36 0.76 -18.29
CA ASP A 199 -9.64 2.17 -18.61
C ASP A 199 -9.23 3.09 -17.45
N TYR A 200 -7.99 3.56 -17.46
CA TYR A 200 -7.47 4.41 -16.39
C TYR A 200 -7.58 5.90 -16.77
N SER A 201 -8.57 6.58 -16.20
CA SER A 201 -8.86 7.98 -16.55
C SER A 201 -7.93 9.00 -15.87
N VAL A 202 -7.64 10.10 -16.58
CA VAL A 202 -6.89 11.25 -16.04
C VAL A 202 -7.54 11.81 -14.76
N LYS A 203 -8.88 11.88 -14.72
CA LYS A 203 -9.63 12.36 -13.55
C LYS A 203 -9.36 11.49 -12.33
N LEU A 204 -9.31 10.16 -12.51
CA LEU A 204 -9.00 9.23 -11.43
C LEU A 204 -7.55 9.37 -10.97
N ALA A 205 -6.61 9.52 -11.90
CA ALA A 205 -5.19 9.73 -11.58
C ALA A 205 -4.95 10.99 -10.74
N ILE A 206 -5.56 12.11 -11.11
CA ILE A 206 -5.46 13.37 -10.35
C ILE A 206 -6.04 13.20 -8.94
N LYS A 207 -7.20 12.52 -8.82
CA LYS A 207 -7.80 12.25 -7.50
C LYS A 207 -6.91 11.35 -6.64
N GLN A 208 -6.31 10.31 -7.23
CA GLN A 208 -5.38 9.43 -6.51
C GLN A 208 -4.11 10.18 -6.10
N TRP A 209 -3.52 10.96 -6.99
CA TRP A 209 -2.36 11.81 -6.68
C TRP A 209 -2.66 12.78 -5.53
N ALA A 210 -3.80 13.49 -5.59
CA ALA A 210 -4.23 14.41 -4.55
C ALA A 210 -4.48 13.68 -3.21
N ALA A 211 -5.14 12.52 -3.24
CA ALA A 211 -5.42 11.72 -2.05
C ALA A 211 -4.14 11.23 -1.38
N LEU A 212 -3.17 10.71 -2.16
CA LEU A 212 -1.91 10.19 -1.62
C LEU A 212 -1.06 11.32 -1.04
N THR A 213 -0.95 12.44 -1.75
CA THR A 213 -0.20 13.62 -1.28
C THR A 213 -0.82 14.19 0.00
N ALA A 214 -2.13 14.44 0.00
CA ALA A 214 -2.81 15.01 1.16
C ALA A 214 -2.81 14.05 2.36
N ALA A 215 -2.95 12.74 2.15
CA ALA A 215 -2.86 11.76 3.24
C ALA A 215 -1.46 11.71 3.87
N ALA A 216 -0.40 11.83 3.07
CA ALA A 216 0.96 11.98 3.57
C ALA A 216 1.13 13.28 4.37
N THR A 217 0.63 14.41 3.86
CA THR A 217 0.66 15.71 4.56
C THR A 217 -0.11 15.67 5.88
N ILE A 218 -1.29 15.04 5.91
CA ILE A 218 -2.08 14.84 7.15
C ILE A 218 -1.29 14.01 8.15
N GLY A 219 -0.67 12.91 7.69
CA GLY A 219 0.15 12.04 8.54
C GLY A 219 1.30 12.79 9.22
N VAL A 220 2.12 13.46 8.41
CA VAL A 220 3.27 14.25 8.89
C VAL A 220 2.82 15.42 9.76
N GLY A 221 1.85 16.20 9.28
CA GLY A 221 1.37 17.40 9.97
C GLY A 221 0.77 17.11 11.35
N VAL A 222 -0.05 16.06 11.49
CA VAL A 222 -0.59 15.68 12.80
C VAL A 222 0.49 15.10 13.70
N HIS A 223 1.41 14.29 13.17
CA HIS A 223 2.49 13.71 13.98
C HIS A 223 3.45 14.79 14.53
N LEU A 224 3.68 15.88 13.79
CA LEU A 224 4.45 17.04 14.27
C LEU A 224 3.76 17.78 15.42
N LEU A 225 2.42 17.78 15.45
CA LEU A 225 1.63 18.47 16.49
C LEU A 225 1.36 17.57 17.70
N VAL A 226 1.52 16.26 17.56
CA VAL A 226 1.09 15.27 18.56
C VAL A 226 2.18 14.22 18.78
N ALA A 227 2.76 14.23 19.98
CA ALA A 227 3.85 13.31 20.33
C ALA A 227 3.41 11.83 20.47
N SER A 228 2.13 11.55 20.71
CA SER A 228 1.64 10.17 20.92
C SER A 228 1.27 9.48 19.60
N TRP A 229 1.81 8.27 19.38
CA TRP A 229 1.47 7.42 18.22
C TRP A 229 -0.02 7.10 18.15
N LEU A 230 -0.61 6.75 19.31
CA LEU A 230 -2.02 6.40 19.40
C LEU A 230 -2.89 7.62 19.12
N LEU A 231 -2.60 8.76 19.74
CA LEU A 231 -3.41 9.98 19.54
C LEU A 231 -3.29 10.49 18.09
N THR A 232 -2.10 10.42 17.50
CA THR A 232 -1.90 10.71 16.06
C THR A 232 -2.80 9.83 15.19
N THR A 233 -2.88 8.53 15.50
CA THR A 233 -3.73 7.59 14.76
C THR A 233 -5.23 7.89 14.94
N VAL A 234 -5.66 8.20 16.17
CA VAL A 234 -7.05 8.58 16.47
C VAL A 234 -7.48 9.81 15.66
N LEU A 235 -6.60 10.80 15.51
CA LEU A 235 -6.89 12.02 14.77
C LEU A 235 -6.82 11.83 13.25
N THR A 236 -5.83 11.08 12.77
CA THR A 236 -5.59 10.94 11.32
C THR A 236 -6.58 10.02 10.62
N MET A 237 -7.10 8.97 11.28
CA MET A 237 -8.07 8.05 10.66
C MET A 237 -9.36 8.77 10.19
N PRO A 238 -10.03 9.61 11.02
CA PRO A 238 -11.15 10.43 10.57
C PRO A 238 -10.75 11.46 9.50
N LEU A 239 -9.58 12.11 9.62
CA LEU A 239 -9.14 13.11 8.64
C LEU A 239 -8.91 12.51 7.25
N VAL A 240 -8.27 11.33 7.16
CA VAL A 240 -8.13 10.61 5.89
C VAL A 240 -9.49 10.17 5.34
N TYR A 241 -10.41 9.75 6.20
CA TYR A 241 -11.78 9.48 5.77
C TYR A 241 -12.48 10.69 5.17
N LEU A 242 -12.41 11.86 5.83
CA LEU A 242 -13.00 13.10 5.33
C LEU A 242 -12.35 13.54 4.01
N LEU A 243 -11.02 13.40 3.89
CA LEU A 243 -10.30 13.64 2.64
C LEU A 243 -10.85 12.76 1.50
N LEU A 244 -10.94 11.45 1.73
CA LEU A 244 -11.42 10.51 0.72
C LEU A 244 -12.91 10.71 0.39
N LEU A 245 -13.71 11.11 1.38
CA LEU A 245 -15.12 11.48 1.20
C LEU A 245 -15.24 12.72 0.30
N GLY A 246 -14.44 13.76 0.56
CA GLY A 246 -14.40 14.99 -0.25
C GLY A 246 -13.99 14.72 -1.70
N LEU A 247 -13.02 13.83 -1.91
CA LEU A 247 -12.59 13.42 -3.25
C LEU A 247 -13.54 12.41 -3.93
N ARG A 248 -14.53 11.88 -3.18
CA ARG A 248 -15.42 10.79 -3.58
C ARG A 248 -14.64 9.60 -4.11
N LEU A 249 -13.62 9.18 -3.36
CA LEU A 249 -12.65 8.15 -3.76
C LEU A 249 -12.55 7.06 -2.68
N LYS A 250 -12.50 5.80 -3.10
CA LYS A 250 -12.21 4.66 -2.21
C LYS A 250 -10.77 4.21 -2.43
N LEU A 251 -9.85 4.73 -1.62
CA LEU A 251 -8.41 4.46 -1.76
C LEU A 251 -7.85 3.87 -0.45
N PRO A 252 -7.83 2.53 -0.30
CA PRO A 252 -7.34 1.90 0.93
C PRO A 252 -5.93 2.36 1.31
N ALA A 253 -5.04 2.48 0.32
CA ALA A 253 -3.65 2.89 0.52
C ALA A 253 -3.48 4.26 1.20
N ALA A 254 -4.47 5.15 1.12
CA ALA A 254 -4.40 6.44 1.81
C ALA A 254 -4.36 6.30 3.35
N TYR A 255 -5.00 5.26 3.91
CA TYR A 255 -4.96 4.98 5.35
C TYR A 255 -3.60 4.47 5.84
N ALA A 256 -2.73 4.02 4.93
CA ALA A 256 -1.37 3.63 5.31
C ALA A 256 -0.45 4.85 5.53
N PHE A 257 -0.71 6.00 4.91
CA PHE A 257 0.21 7.14 5.01
C PHE A 257 0.39 7.70 6.42
N PRO A 258 -0.68 7.96 7.20
CA PRO A 258 -0.51 8.41 8.57
C PRO A 258 0.29 7.43 9.43
N LEU A 259 0.04 6.13 9.25
CA LEU A 259 0.78 5.08 9.97
C LEU A 259 2.24 4.99 9.50
N LEU A 260 2.49 5.22 8.21
CA LEU A 260 3.85 5.26 7.66
C LEU A 260 4.64 6.41 8.26
N ALA A 261 4.01 7.57 8.44
CA ALA A 261 4.63 8.72 9.08
C ALA A 261 5.08 8.44 10.53
N LEU A 262 4.44 7.50 11.25
CA LEU A 262 4.81 7.12 12.61
C LEU A 262 6.07 6.23 12.68
N VAL A 263 6.38 5.51 11.61
CA VAL A 263 7.43 4.48 11.60
C VAL A 263 8.65 4.86 10.78
N LEU A 264 8.56 5.95 10.01
CA LEU A 264 9.66 6.37 9.15
C LEU A 264 10.81 6.98 9.96
N PRO A 265 12.07 6.75 9.53
CA PRO A 265 13.22 7.49 10.03
C PRO A 265 13.06 9.01 9.83
N THR A 266 13.65 9.80 10.71
CA THR A 266 13.59 11.28 10.69
C THR A 266 14.03 11.87 9.35
N GLU A 267 15.06 11.30 8.72
CA GLU A 267 15.57 11.74 7.42
C GLU A 267 14.56 11.63 6.26
N MET A 268 13.62 10.68 6.38
CA MET A 268 12.57 10.41 5.39
C MET A 268 11.26 11.14 5.73
N PHE A 269 11.01 11.36 7.02
CA PHE A 269 9.76 11.88 7.56
C PHE A 269 9.37 13.23 6.94
N ASP A 270 10.25 14.23 7.01
CA ASP A 270 9.94 15.58 6.50
C ASP A 270 9.78 15.62 4.98
N LYS A 271 10.45 14.70 4.28
CA LYS A 271 10.42 14.59 2.82
C LYS A 271 9.25 13.75 2.32
N LEU A 272 8.51 13.08 3.20
CA LEU A 272 7.45 12.14 2.84
C LEU A 272 6.37 12.79 1.95
N PRO A 273 5.79 13.97 2.26
CA PRO A 273 4.70 14.52 1.46
C PRO A 273 5.15 14.89 0.04
N LEU A 274 6.32 15.54 -0.07
CA LEU A 274 6.89 15.91 -1.37
C LEU A 274 7.27 14.67 -2.19
N SER A 275 7.91 13.70 -1.56
CA SER A 275 8.34 12.48 -2.25
C SER A 275 7.14 11.64 -2.67
N ALA A 276 6.08 11.57 -1.86
CA ALA A 276 4.83 10.92 -2.21
C ALA A 276 4.16 11.61 -3.42
N ALA A 277 4.16 12.95 -3.45
CA ALA A 277 3.62 13.72 -4.56
C ALA A 277 4.40 13.47 -5.86
N LEU A 278 5.74 13.50 -5.80
CA LEU A 278 6.62 13.27 -6.95
C LEU A 278 6.52 11.83 -7.47
N ALA A 279 6.58 10.85 -6.56
CA ALA A 279 6.44 9.43 -6.91
C ALA A 279 5.06 9.15 -7.52
N ALA A 280 3.98 9.64 -6.90
CA ALA A 280 2.64 9.46 -7.44
C ALA A 280 2.46 10.15 -8.80
N ALA A 281 3.02 11.35 -8.99
CA ALA A 281 2.98 12.04 -10.29
C ALA A 281 3.73 11.24 -11.36
N PHE A 282 4.92 10.73 -11.02
CA PHE A 282 5.73 9.91 -11.93
C PHE A 282 4.99 8.63 -12.34
N PHE A 283 4.58 7.80 -11.38
CA PHE A 283 3.98 6.49 -11.68
C PHE A 283 2.62 6.60 -12.37
N LEU A 284 1.73 7.45 -11.87
CA LEU A 284 0.40 7.60 -12.46
C LEU A 284 0.47 8.36 -13.79
N GLY A 285 1.37 9.34 -13.92
CA GLY A 285 1.62 10.05 -15.17
C GLY A 285 2.22 9.15 -16.25
N ALA A 286 3.21 8.31 -15.90
CA ALA A 286 3.80 7.35 -16.82
C ALA A 286 2.77 6.31 -17.30
N LEU A 287 1.90 5.84 -16.42
CA LEU A 287 0.81 4.93 -16.78
C LEU A 287 -0.17 5.58 -17.77
N LEU A 288 -0.59 6.83 -17.52
CA LEU A 288 -1.46 7.57 -18.45
C LEU A 288 -0.80 7.80 -19.80
N ALA A 289 0.49 8.13 -19.82
CA ALA A 289 1.25 8.30 -21.06
C ALA A 289 1.32 6.99 -21.84
N TYR A 290 1.61 5.88 -21.17
CA TYR A 290 1.64 4.56 -21.77
C TYR A 290 0.29 4.17 -22.41
N GLN A 291 -0.82 4.36 -21.69
CA GLN A 291 -2.14 4.05 -22.23
C GLN A 291 -2.49 4.91 -23.46
N ARG A 292 -2.21 6.21 -23.40
CA ARG A 292 -2.45 7.10 -24.56
C ARG A 292 -1.64 6.71 -25.79
N VAL A 293 -0.37 6.32 -25.61
CA VAL A 293 0.47 5.84 -26.72
C VAL A 293 -0.09 4.53 -27.26
N LEU A 294 -0.50 3.60 -26.39
CA LEU A 294 -1.08 2.33 -26.80
C LEU A 294 -2.38 2.52 -27.61
N ASP A 295 -3.25 3.42 -27.17
CA ASP A 295 -4.50 3.73 -27.85
C ASP A 295 -4.25 4.39 -29.21
N TRP A 296 -3.27 5.30 -29.29
CA TRP A 296 -2.85 5.91 -30.55
C TRP A 296 -2.28 4.89 -31.53
N VAL A 297 -1.41 3.98 -31.07
CA VAL A 297 -0.86 2.90 -31.91
C VAL A 297 -1.97 1.96 -32.39
N ARG A 298 -2.92 1.60 -31.53
CA ARG A 298 -4.06 0.76 -31.92
C ARG A 298 -4.91 1.44 -33.00
N ALA A 299 -5.20 2.72 -32.84
CA ALA A 299 -5.94 3.50 -33.84
C ALA A 299 -5.21 3.52 -35.20
N ALA A 300 -3.89 3.78 -35.18
CA ALA A 300 -3.08 3.81 -36.40
C ALA A 300 -2.97 2.44 -37.11
N VAL A 301 -3.05 1.33 -36.36
CA VAL A 301 -3.03 -0.03 -36.93
C VAL A 301 -4.40 -0.44 -37.46
N THR A 302 -5.50 0.04 -36.88
CA THR A 302 -6.87 -0.27 -37.36
C THR A 302 -7.30 0.54 -38.59
N GLU A 303 -6.57 1.61 -38.95
CA GLU A 303 -6.81 2.40 -40.17
C GLU A 303 -6.09 1.84 -41.42
N ASN A 304 -5.29 0.77 -41.28
CA ASN A 304 -4.67 0.01 -42.38
C ASN A 304 -5.31 -1.38 -42.54
#